data_AF-A0A2K6EG71-F1
#
_entry.id   AF-A0A2K6EG71-F1
#
_cell.length_a   1.000
_cell.length_b   1.000
_cell.length_c   1.000
_cell.angle_alpha   90.00
_cell.angle_beta   90.00
_cell.angle_gamma   90.00
#
_symmetry.space_group_name_H-M   'P 1'
#
loop_
_entity.id
_entity.type
_entity.pdbx_description
1 polymer ?
#
loop_
_entity_poly.entity_id
_entity_poly.type
_entity_poly.pdbx_seq_one_letter_code
_entity_poly.pdbx_strand_id
1 'polypeptide(L)'
;MQAKFSSTRDMLDDDGDTTMSLHSRASAAARRPEPGHTVFQFYQLSNTQQDSISQKEERLGNLSRQLQSLQAQNRKLAETLQRVAEKLCRELYNKTGGHRCSPCPEKWKWHGNKCYQFYKEIRSWQGCEHFCIAENSTMLKINTQEVL
;
A
#
# COMPACT_ATOMS: atom_id res chain seq x y z
N MET A 1 -43.74 -43.86 -7.71
CA MET A 1 -42.72 -43.89 -8.78
C MET A 1 -41.78 -42.71 -8.58
N GLN A 2 -40.48 -43.03 -8.44
CA GLN A 2 -39.25 -42.23 -8.50
C GLN A 2 -39.16 -40.82 -7.86
N ALA A 3 -38.19 -40.71 -6.94
CA ALA A 3 -37.58 -39.47 -6.46
C ALA A 3 -36.56 -38.92 -7.47
N LYS A 4 -36.23 -37.63 -7.37
CA LYS A 4 -34.93 -37.09 -7.81
C LYS A 4 -34.37 -36.12 -6.77
N PHE A 5 -33.27 -36.55 -6.16
CA PHE A 5 -32.33 -35.74 -5.40
C PHE A 5 -31.17 -35.32 -6.35
N SER A 6 -30.51 -34.20 -6.05
CA SER A 6 -29.19 -33.82 -6.57
C SER A 6 -28.44 -33.16 -5.39
N SER A 7 -27.60 -33.89 -4.65
CA SER A 7 -26.17 -34.21 -4.84
C SER A 7 -25.24 -33.01 -4.58
N THR A 8 -24.85 -32.80 -3.32
CA THR A 8 -23.50 -33.01 -2.72
C THR A 8 -22.42 -32.00 -3.08
N ARG A 9 -21.83 -31.35 -2.06
CA ARG A 9 -20.43 -31.65 -1.72
C ARG A 9 -20.04 -31.17 -0.32
N ASP A 10 -19.65 -32.17 0.47
CA ASP A 10 -19.05 -32.10 1.79
C ASP A 10 -17.70 -31.37 1.82
N MET A 11 -17.29 -30.98 3.02
CA MET A 11 -16.20 -31.59 3.82
C MET A 11 -16.08 -30.72 5.08
N LEU A 12 -16.13 -31.23 6.31
CA LEU A 12 -15.10 -32.10 6.88
C LEU A 12 -15.66 -32.85 8.11
N ASP A 13 -15.18 -34.09 8.24
CA ASP A 13 -15.33 -34.98 9.38
C ASP A 13 -14.63 -34.43 10.64
N ASP A 14 -15.25 -34.61 11.81
CA ASP A 14 -14.53 -34.97 13.03
C ASP A 14 -15.45 -35.83 13.93
N ASP A 15 -14.84 -36.88 14.47
CA ASP A 15 -15.44 -38.04 15.13
C ASP A 15 -16.23 -37.69 16.39
N GLY A 16 -17.46 -38.21 16.47
CA GLY A 16 -18.31 -38.09 17.64
C GLY A 16 -19.45 -39.10 17.60
N ASP A 17 -19.12 -40.32 18.02
CA ASP A 17 -20.01 -41.45 18.24
C ASP A 17 -21.46 -41.02 18.57
N THR A 18 -22.38 -41.23 17.62
CA THR A 18 -23.79 -40.85 17.75
C THR A 18 -24.49 -41.82 18.70
N THR A 19 -24.30 -41.59 20.00
CA THR A 19 -25.13 -42.21 21.02
C THR A 19 -26.46 -41.46 21.08
N MET A 20 -27.50 -42.08 20.52
CA MET A 20 -28.89 -41.65 20.63
C MET A 20 -29.35 -41.74 22.09
N SER A 21 -29.03 -40.73 22.88
CA SER A 21 -29.54 -40.61 24.23
C SER A 21 -30.98 -40.10 24.17
N LEU A 22 -31.92 -41.03 24.38
CA LEU A 22 -33.34 -40.75 24.60
C LEU A 22 -33.50 -39.99 25.92
N HIS A 23 -33.35 -38.67 25.85
CA HIS A 23 -33.72 -37.79 26.95
C HIS A 23 -35.21 -37.46 26.81
N SER A 24 -36.00 -37.93 27.77
CA SER A 24 -37.40 -37.53 27.92
C SER A 24 -37.49 -36.01 27.91
N ARG A 25 -38.17 -35.47 26.90
CA ARG A 25 -38.49 -34.04 26.81
C ARG A 25 -39.55 -33.75 27.88
N ALA A 26 -39.11 -33.46 29.09
CA ALA A 26 -39.90 -32.63 29.98
C ALA A 26 -39.93 -31.25 29.32
N SER A 27 -41.11 -30.71 29.05
CA SER A 27 -41.28 -29.31 28.67
C SER A 27 -40.71 -28.46 29.78
N ALA A 28 -39.43 -28.08 29.66
CA ALA A 28 -38.86 -27.07 30.51
C ALA A 28 -39.65 -25.80 30.21
N ALA A 29 -40.50 -25.39 31.16
CA ALA A 29 -41.00 -24.04 31.19
C ALA A 29 -39.79 -23.14 30.96
N ALA A 30 -39.86 -22.28 29.93
CA ALA A 30 -38.80 -21.32 29.65
C ALA A 30 -38.62 -20.46 30.91
N ARG A 31 -37.70 -20.86 31.80
CA ARG A 31 -37.32 -20.04 32.95
C ARG A 31 -36.74 -18.77 32.34
N ARG A 32 -37.36 -17.62 32.65
CA ARG A 32 -36.74 -16.34 32.31
C ARG A 32 -35.31 -16.39 32.86
N PRO A 33 -34.29 -16.07 32.04
CA PRO A 33 -32.94 -15.95 32.55
C PRO A 33 -32.94 -15.01 33.75
N GLU A 34 -32.37 -15.44 34.87
CA GLU A 34 -32.19 -14.58 36.04
C GLU A 34 -31.41 -13.32 35.60
N PRO A 35 -31.84 -12.10 35.98
CA PRO A 35 -31.24 -10.86 35.50
C PRO A 35 -29.71 -10.81 35.61
N GLY A 36 -29.14 -11.44 36.64
CA GLY A 36 -27.70 -11.54 36.85
C GLY A 36 -26.95 -12.41 35.83
N HIS A 37 -27.58 -13.44 35.27
CA HIS A 37 -26.95 -14.34 34.30
C HIS A 37 -26.80 -13.67 32.94
N THR A 38 -27.80 -12.89 32.53
CA THR A 38 -27.73 -12.07 31.31
C THR A 38 -26.68 -10.96 31.43
N VAL A 39 -26.61 -10.29 32.58
CA VAL A 39 -25.60 -9.25 32.83
C VAL A 39 -24.19 -9.82 32.73
N PHE A 40 -23.93 -10.98 33.34
CA PHE A 40 -22.64 -11.66 33.26
C PHE A 40 -22.24 -12.01 31.81
N GLN A 41 -23.19 -12.52 31.02
CA GLN A 41 -22.95 -12.80 29.59
C GLN A 41 -22.61 -11.52 28.80
N PHE A 42 -23.31 -10.41 29.04
CA PHE A 42 -22.98 -9.12 28.40
C PHE A 42 -21.56 -8.63 28.76
N TYR A 43 -21.15 -8.76 30.02
CA TYR A 43 -19.78 -8.41 30.43
C TYR A 43 -18.72 -9.28 29.75
N GLN A 44 -18.94 -10.59 29.64
CA GLN A 44 -18.03 -11.49 28.93
C GLN A 44 -17.92 -11.16 27.43
N LEU A 45 -19.05 -10.89 26.78
CA LEU A 45 -19.11 -10.43 25.40
C LEU A 45 -18.37 -9.10 25.21
N SER A 46 -18.56 -8.14 26.13
CA SER A 46 -17.86 -6.86 26.09
C SER A 46 -16.35 -7.01 26.21
N ASN A 47 -15.88 -7.85 27.14
CA ASN A 47 -14.44 -8.07 27.34
C ASN A 47 -13.80 -8.76 26.14
N THR A 48 -14.44 -9.81 25.61
CA THR A 48 -13.94 -10.51 24.41
C THR A 48 -13.93 -9.61 23.17
N GLN A 49 -14.94 -8.75 23.01
CA GLN A 49 -14.93 -7.73 21.97
C GLN A 49 -13.77 -6.75 22.15
N GLN A 50 -13.54 -6.26 23.36
CA GLN A 50 -12.43 -5.36 23.68
C GLN A 50 -11.07 -5.99 23.35
N ASP A 51 -10.85 -7.24 23.75
CA ASP A 51 -9.62 -7.99 23.45
C ASP A 51 -9.42 -8.14 21.93
N SER A 52 -10.50 -8.44 21.20
CA SER A 52 -10.47 -8.57 19.74
C SER A 52 -10.13 -7.26 19.03
N ILE A 53 -10.58 -6.12 19.58
CA ILE A 53 -10.29 -4.78 19.06
C ILE A 53 -8.82 -4.47 19.30
N SER A 54 -8.33 -4.65 20.53
CA SER A 54 -6.92 -4.39 20.87
C SER A 54 -5.96 -5.22 20.01
N GLN A 55 -6.28 -6.48 19.73
CA GLN A 55 -5.48 -7.30 18.83
C GLN A 55 -5.47 -6.76 17.39
N LYS A 56 -6.60 -6.26 16.89
CA LYS A 56 -6.67 -5.66 15.55
C LYS A 56 -5.90 -4.35 15.46
N GLU A 57 -5.94 -3.52 16.50
CA GLU A 57 -5.15 -2.29 16.58
C GLU A 57 -3.65 -2.58 16.57
N GLU A 58 -3.21 -3.59 17.31
CA GLU A 58 -1.81 -4.02 17.29
C GLU A 58 -1.38 -4.51 15.89
N ARG A 59 -2.21 -5.35 15.26
CA ARG A 59 -1.97 -5.82 13.88
C ARG A 59 -1.91 -4.65 12.89
N LEU A 60 -2.80 -3.68 13.04
CA LEU A 60 -2.81 -2.47 12.22
C LEU A 60 -1.52 -1.65 12.42
N GLY A 61 -1.08 -1.50 13.67
CA GLY A 61 0.18 -0.84 13.99
C GLY A 61 1.41 -1.56 13.40
N ASN A 62 1.45 -2.89 13.49
CA ASN A 62 2.48 -3.71 12.87
C ASN A 62 2.51 -3.56 11.35
N LEU A 63 1.33 -3.64 10.70
CA LEU A 63 1.21 -3.47 9.26
C LEU A 63 1.62 -2.06 8.81
N SER A 64 1.24 -1.03 9.58
CA SER A 64 1.65 0.36 9.33
C SER A 64 3.17 0.52 9.35
N ARG A 65 3.86 -0.05 10.35
CA ARG A 65 5.32 -0.05 10.43
C ARG A 65 5.96 -0.78 9.24
N GLN A 66 5.43 -1.93 8.85
CA GLN A 66 5.92 -2.68 7.69
C GLN A 66 5.75 -1.87 6.39
N LEU A 67 4.61 -1.20 6.21
CA LEU A 67 4.34 -0.34 5.06
C LEU A 67 5.36 0.81 4.98
N GLN A 68 5.62 1.49 6.10
CA GLN A 68 6.61 2.56 6.17
C GLN A 68 8.02 2.09 5.83
N SER A 69 8.42 0.92 6.37
CA SER A 69 9.71 0.30 6.05
C SER A 69 9.83 -0.02 4.56
N LEU A 70 8.80 -0.63 3.97
CA LEU A 70 8.76 -0.97 2.56
C LEU A 70 8.78 0.27 1.66
N GLN A 71 8.06 1.34 2.04
CA GLN A 71 8.10 2.63 1.35
C GLN A 71 9.51 3.24 1.36
N ALA A 72 10.19 3.20 2.52
CA ALA A 72 11.57 3.69 2.63
C ALA A 72 12.55 2.87 1.77
N GLN A 73 12.40 1.55 1.76
CA GLN A 73 13.19 0.66 0.90
C GLN A 73 12.96 0.94 -0.59
N ASN A 74 11.69 1.09 -1.01
CA ASN A 74 11.34 1.41 -2.39
C ASN A 74 11.94 2.75 -2.84
N ARG A 75 11.89 3.78 -1.98
CA ARG A 75 12.54 5.06 -2.24
C ARG A 75 14.05 4.91 -2.42
N LYS A 76 14.72 4.21 -1.52
CA LYS A 76 16.18 3.98 -1.59
C LYS A 76 16.57 3.19 -2.85
N LEU A 77 15.75 2.22 -3.24
CA LEU A 77 15.95 1.44 -4.45
C LEU A 77 15.82 2.33 -5.69
N ALA A 78 14.78 3.16 -5.77
CA ALA A 78 14.59 4.11 -6.86
C ALA A 78 15.77 5.08 -6.99
N GLU A 79 16.24 5.65 -5.87
CA GLU A 79 17.42 6.52 -5.86
C GLU A 79 18.69 5.81 -6.35
N THR A 80 18.88 4.54 -5.98
CA THR A 80 20.02 3.73 -6.44
C THR A 80 19.95 3.44 -7.92
N LEU A 81 18.78 3.02 -8.41
CA LEU A 81 18.55 2.75 -9.84
C LEU A 81 18.79 4.00 -10.69
N GLN A 82 18.29 5.15 -10.25
CA GLN A 82 18.52 6.44 -10.91
C GLN A 82 20.01 6.76 -11.01
N ARG A 83 20.78 6.60 -9.92
CA ARG A 83 22.24 6.83 -9.93
C ARG A 83 22.98 5.88 -10.85
N VAL A 84 22.58 4.61 -10.93
CA VAL A 84 23.19 3.63 -11.84
C VAL A 84 22.90 4.00 -13.29
N ALA A 85 21.66 4.37 -13.61
CA ALA A 85 21.27 4.82 -14.95
C ALA A 85 22.05 6.07 -15.39
N GLU A 86 22.20 7.05 -14.49
CA GLU A 86 23.00 8.26 -14.72
C GLU A 86 24.46 7.96 -15.04
N LYS A 87 25.09 7.08 -14.25
CA LYS A 87 26.49 6.68 -14.47
C LYS A 87 26.66 5.95 -15.80
N LEU A 88 25.80 4.96 -16.06
CA LEU A 88 25.86 4.18 -17.30
C LEU A 88 25.66 5.07 -18.52
N CYS A 89 24.66 5.95 -18.49
CA CYS A 89 24.38 6.82 -19.63
C CYS A 89 25.55 7.78 -19.93
N ARG A 90 26.21 8.30 -18.89
CA ARG A 90 27.41 9.13 -19.02
C ARG A 90 28.59 8.37 -19.62
N GLU A 91 28.82 7.14 -19.17
CA GLU A 91 29.88 6.29 -19.74
C GLU A 91 29.63 6.02 -21.23
N LEU A 92 28.38 5.77 -21.62
CA LEU A 92 28.01 5.55 -23.01
C LEU A 92 28.22 6.82 -23.86
N TYR A 93 27.79 7.98 -23.37
CA TYR A 93 27.99 9.26 -24.05
C TYR A 93 29.47 9.56 -24.26
N ASN A 94 30.31 9.39 -23.24
CA ASN A 94 31.75 9.64 -23.32
C ASN A 94 32.47 8.70 -24.29
N LYS A 95 32.04 7.43 -24.40
CA LYS A 95 32.68 6.44 -25.27
C LYS A 95 32.26 6.55 -26.73
N THR A 96 31.00 6.89 -27.00
CA THR A 96 30.43 6.85 -28.35
C THR A 96 30.17 8.22 -28.95
N GLY A 97 30.28 9.30 -28.17
CA GLY A 97 30.05 10.67 -28.62
C GLY A 97 28.60 10.97 -29.05
N GLY A 98 27.65 10.04 -28.83
CA GLY A 98 26.30 10.18 -29.40
C GLY A 98 25.27 9.13 -28.96
N HIS A 99 25.46 8.46 -27.82
CA HIS A 99 24.43 7.55 -27.32
C HIS A 99 23.13 8.32 -26.98
N ARG A 100 21.97 7.83 -27.45
CA ARG A 100 20.66 8.49 -27.32
C ARG A 100 20.02 8.41 -25.93
N CYS A 101 20.74 7.92 -24.92
CA CYS A 101 20.19 7.88 -23.58
C CYS A 101 20.19 9.29 -22.97
N SER A 102 19.22 9.54 -22.10
CA SER A 102 19.19 10.71 -21.23
C SER A 102 18.87 10.22 -19.82
N PRO A 103 19.61 10.68 -18.80
CA PRO A 103 19.24 10.43 -17.40
C PRO A 103 18.07 11.31 -16.94
N CYS A 104 17.64 12.27 -17.76
CA CYS A 104 16.57 13.20 -17.42
C CYS A 104 15.19 12.62 -17.79
N PRO A 105 14.10 13.08 -17.13
CA PRO A 105 12.74 12.69 -17.48
C PRO A 105 12.40 13.00 -18.93
N GLU A 106 11.32 12.41 -19.43
CA GLU A 106 10.89 12.61 -20.82
C GLU A 106 10.72 14.10 -21.15
N LYS A 107 11.13 14.50 -22.36
CA LYS A 107 11.14 15.89 -22.86
C LYS A 107 12.17 16.81 -22.20
N TRP A 108 12.85 16.40 -21.14
CA TRP A 108 13.94 17.20 -20.56
C TRP A 108 15.23 16.99 -21.35
N LYS A 109 15.91 18.10 -21.64
CA LYS A 109 17.22 18.10 -22.28
C LYS A 109 18.30 17.94 -21.22
N TRP A 110 19.20 17.00 -21.46
CA TRP A 110 20.35 16.79 -20.59
C TRP A 110 21.56 17.57 -21.10
N HIS A 111 22.16 18.38 -20.22
CA HIS A 111 23.40 19.08 -20.53
C HIS A 111 24.27 19.19 -19.25
N GLY A 112 25.55 18.84 -19.36
CA GLY A 112 26.45 18.74 -18.23
C GLY A 112 25.92 17.76 -17.16
N ASN A 113 25.56 18.29 -15.99
CA ASN A 113 24.98 17.53 -14.88
C ASN A 113 23.54 17.95 -14.54
N LYS A 114 22.88 18.70 -15.42
CA LYS A 114 21.56 19.26 -15.16
C LYS A 114 20.58 18.89 -16.27
N CYS A 115 19.31 18.86 -15.89
CA CYS A 115 18.19 18.66 -16.79
C CYS A 115 17.51 20.01 -17.02
N TYR A 116 17.21 20.33 -18.27
CA TYR A 116 16.61 21.59 -18.68
C TYR A 116 15.34 21.33 -19.47
N GLN A 117 14.29 22.10 -19.17
CA GLN A 117 13.05 22.08 -19.94
C GLN A 117 12.75 23.47 -20.49
N PHE A 118 12.25 23.52 -21.72
CA PHE A 118 11.92 24.76 -22.41
C PHE A 118 10.43 24.80 -22.68
N TYR A 119 9.79 25.84 -22.18
CA TYR A 119 8.36 26.08 -22.37
C TYR A 119 8.14 27.19 -23.39
N LYS A 120 7.15 27.02 -24.26
CA LYS A 120 6.81 28.00 -25.31
C LYS A 120 5.82 29.08 -24.83
N GLU A 121 5.19 28.84 -23.69
CA GLU A 121 4.18 29.73 -23.13
C GLU A 121 4.84 31.00 -22.58
N ILE A 122 4.30 32.15 -22.97
CA ILE A 122 4.76 33.44 -22.47
C ILE A 122 4.08 33.71 -21.13
N ARG A 123 4.87 33.97 -20.10
CA ARG A 123 4.42 34.35 -18.76
C ARG A 123 5.29 35.52 -18.27
N SER A 124 4.82 36.24 -17.25
CA SER A 124 5.69 37.18 -16.54
C SER A 124 6.84 36.44 -15.87
N TRP A 125 7.91 37.15 -15.49
CA TRP A 125 9.05 36.55 -14.81
C TRP A 125 8.62 35.80 -13.53
N GLN A 126 7.83 36.44 -12.67
CA GLN A 126 7.27 35.82 -11.46
C GLN A 126 6.37 34.62 -11.80
N GLY A 127 5.60 34.71 -12.89
CA GLY A 127 4.77 33.61 -13.38
C GLY A 127 5.58 32.39 -13.81
N CYS A 128 6.71 32.59 -14.49
CA CYS A 128 7.64 31.51 -14.82
C CYS A 128 8.27 30.89 -13.56
N GLU A 129 8.59 31.71 -12.54
CA GLU A 129 9.19 31.22 -11.29
C GLU A 129 8.24 30.30 -10.54
N HIS A 130 7.00 30.76 -10.34
CA HIS A 130 5.95 29.96 -9.73
C HIS A 130 5.67 28.68 -10.51
N PHE A 131 5.67 28.76 -11.85
CA PHE A 131 5.45 27.60 -12.71
C PHE A 131 6.57 26.56 -12.55
N CYS A 132 7.85 26.97 -12.57
CA CYS A 132 8.96 26.06 -12.32
C CYS A 132 8.87 25.38 -10.96
N ILE A 133 8.52 26.13 -9.90
CA ILE A 133 8.37 25.57 -8.55
C ILE A 133 7.25 24.53 -8.51
N ALA A 134 6.11 24.79 -9.16
CA ALA A 134 5.00 23.84 -9.25
C ALA A 134 5.39 22.54 -9.98
N GLU A 135 6.28 22.63 -10.95
CA GLU A 135 6.86 21.48 -11.68
C GLU A 135 8.04 20.82 -10.93
N ASN A 136 8.26 21.13 -9.64
CA ASN A 136 9.40 20.66 -8.84
C ASN A 136 10.76 20.98 -9.47
N SER A 137 10.84 22.11 -10.18
CA SER A 137 12.05 22.61 -10.80
C SER A 137 12.40 24.02 -10.33
N THR A 138 13.53 24.53 -10.80
CA THR A 138 13.92 25.92 -10.55
C THR A 138 14.03 26.66 -11.86
N MET A 139 13.73 27.96 -11.84
CA MET A 139 13.98 28.79 -13.01
C MET A 139 15.48 28.79 -13.33
N LEU A 140 15.80 28.64 -14.61
CA LEU A 140 17.18 28.67 -15.08
C LEU A 140 17.85 30.00 -14.70
N LYS A 141 18.95 29.91 -13.96
CA LYS A 141 19.85 31.03 -13.67
C LYS A 141 21.19 30.74 -14.33
N ILE A 142 21.59 31.58 -15.28
CA ILE A 142 22.87 31.48 -15.99
C ILE A 142 23.81 32.49 -15.33
N ASN A 143 24.69 32.02 -14.45
CA ASN A 143 25.55 32.89 -13.64
C ASN A 143 27.01 32.91 -14.11
N THR A 144 27.36 32.14 -15.15
CA THR A 144 28.71 32.02 -15.68
C THR A 144 28.69 31.83 -17.19
N GLN A 145 29.81 32.21 -17.81
CA GLN A 145 30.15 32.02 -19.22
C GLN A 145 30.42 30.54 -19.54
N GLU A 146 29.58 29.62 -19.06
CA GLU A 146 29.54 28.24 -19.54
C GLU A 146 28.73 28.25 -20.84
N VAL A 147 29.49 28.48 -21.91
CA VAL A 147 29.26 28.34 -23.36
C VAL A 147 27.89 27.75 -23.73
N LEU A 148 27.11 28.58 -24.43
CA LEU A 148 25.94 28.20 -25.25
C LEU A 148 26.25 27.05 -26.21
#